data_AF-A0A4Q3T571-F1
#
_entry.id   AF-A0A4Q3T571-F1
#
_cell.length_a   1.000
_cell.length_b   1.000
_cell.length_c   1.000
_cell.angle_alpha   90.00
_cell.angle_beta   90.00
_cell.angle_gamma   90.00
#
_symmetry.space_group_name_H-M   'P 1'
#
loop_
_entity.id
_entity.type
_entity.pdbx_description
1 polymer ?
#
loop_
_entity_poly.entity_id
_entity_poly.type
_entity_poly.pdbx_seq_one_letter_code
_entity_poly.pdbx_strand_id
1 'polypeptide(L)'
;VFHEPKQPLREALTSLADWLETGDNEMWSMGADFDLPMLAHAYTKCQMEVPWHFWNSNCARTYKKLPGAKVLAPIRTGVHHNALADSVYQAQYMQAIYKSLFMSRKNSMVRA
;
A
#
# COMPACT_ATOMS: atom_id res chain seq x y z
N VAL A 1 5.71 21.28 -1.80
CA VAL A 1 5.66 19.90 -1.25
C VAL A 1 4.24 19.37 -1.31
N PHE A 2 3.21 20.13 -0.92
CA PHE A 2 1.81 19.80 -1.20
C PHE A 2 1.17 20.95 -1.97
N HIS A 3 0.57 20.65 -3.11
CA HIS A 3 -0.08 21.62 -4.00
C HIS A 3 -1.58 21.36 -4.11
N GLU A 4 -2.03 20.25 -3.56
CA GLU A 4 -3.42 19.81 -3.52
C GLU A 4 -4.22 20.65 -2.51
N PRO A 5 -5.53 20.83 -2.75
CA PRO A 5 -6.41 21.45 -1.77
C PRO A 5 -6.33 20.71 -0.43
N LYS A 6 -6.22 21.48 0.65
CA LYS A 6 -6.26 20.93 2.01
C LYS A 6 -7.69 20.56 2.35
N GLN A 7 -7.85 19.42 3.02
CA GLN A 7 -9.12 18.98 3.56
C GLN A 7 -9.06 18.88 5.10
N PRO A 8 -10.17 19.09 5.81
CA PRO A 8 -10.27 18.78 7.22
C PRO A 8 -9.96 17.30 7.47
N LEU A 9 -9.17 17.03 8.52
CA LEU A 9 -8.72 15.67 8.82
C LEU A 9 -9.89 14.69 8.98
N ARG A 10 -10.95 15.09 9.70
CA ARG A 10 -12.14 14.25 9.89
C ARG A 10 -12.80 13.88 8.56
N GLU A 11 -12.95 14.84 7.64
CA GLU A 11 -13.56 14.59 6.33
C GLU A 11 -12.73 13.63 5.48
N ALA A 12 -11.39 13.78 5.52
CA ALA A 12 -10.47 12.85 4.87
C ALA A 12 -10.62 11.41 5.38
N LEU A 13 -10.70 11.26 6.70
CA LEU A 13 -10.81 9.96 7.37
C LEU A 13 -12.18 9.32 7.13
N THR A 14 -13.25 10.12 7.10
CA THR A 14 -14.59 9.66 6.74
C THR A 14 -14.59 9.16 5.30
N SER A 15 -14.08 9.96 4.36
CA SER A 15 -14.01 9.58 2.95
C SER A 15 -13.23 8.27 2.73
N LEU A 16 -12.13 8.08 3.45
CA LEU A 16 -11.36 6.83 3.38
C LEU A 16 -12.12 5.64 3.99
N ALA A 17 -12.79 5.83 5.13
CA ALA A 17 -13.57 4.78 5.77
C ALA A 17 -14.75 4.35 4.89
N ASP A 18 -15.45 5.32 4.29
CA ASP A 18 -16.56 5.07 3.37
C ASP A 18 -16.07 4.33 2.12
N TRP A 19 -14.90 4.69 1.58
CA TRP A 19 -14.30 4.02 0.43
C TRP A 19 -13.88 2.57 0.71
N LEU A 20 -13.44 2.25 1.94
CA LEU A 20 -13.10 0.88 2.31
C LEU A 20 -14.34 -0.01 2.45
N GLU A 21 -15.51 0.56 2.78
CA GLU A 21 -16.81 -0.09 3.00
C GLU A 21 -16.85 -1.10 4.16
N THR A 22 -15.85 -1.96 4.29
CA THR A 22 -15.74 -3.06 5.24
C THR A 22 -14.34 -3.16 5.85
N GLY A 23 -14.24 -3.83 7.00
CA GLY A 23 -12.98 -4.07 7.71
C GLY A 23 -12.08 -5.15 7.12
N ASP A 24 -12.54 -5.88 6.09
CA ASP A 24 -11.89 -7.07 5.54
C ASP A 24 -10.76 -6.75 4.54
N ASN A 25 -10.55 -5.47 4.23
CA ASN A 25 -9.52 -5.03 3.31
C ASN A 25 -8.10 -5.19 3.88
N GLU A 26 -7.21 -5.74 3.06
CA GLU A 26 -5.77 -5.79 3.35
C GLU A 26 -5.12 -4.42 3.11
N MET A 27 -4.58 -3.83 4.16
CA MET A 27 -3.93 -2.53 4.12
C MET A 27 -2.44 -2.70 3.87
N TRP A 28 -1.91 -2.06 2.83
CA TRP A 28 -0.49 -2.13 2.49
C TRP A 28 0.18 -0.77 2.58
N SER A 29 1.30 -0.71 3.29
CA SER A 29 2.09 0.52 3.42
C SER A 29 3.59 0.26 3.34
N MET A 30 4.36 1.33 3.12
CA MET A 30 5.82 1.22 3.09
C MET A 30 6.41 1.29 4.50
N GLY A 31 5.76 1.98 5.44
CA GLY A 31 6.14 2.05 6.85
C GLY A 31 5.29 1.15 7.74
N ALA A 32 5.76 -0.08 8.02
CA ALA A 32 5.16 -1.00 9.01
C ALA A 32 4.76 -0.29 10.32
N ASP A 33 5.65 0.57 10.81
CA ASP A 33 5.53 1.22 12.12
C ASP A 33 5.19 2.72 12.01
N PHE A 34 4.83 3.20 10.81
CA PHE A 34 4.60 4.62 10.56
C PHE A 34 3.25 4.90 9.89
N ASP A 35 3.07 4.53 8.63
CA ASP A 35 1.93 4.99 7.83
C ASP A 35 0.58 4.56 8.46
N LEU A 36 0.38 3.26 8.68
CA LEU A 36 -0.86 2.72 9.24
C LEU A 36 -1.02 3.06 10.73
N PRO A 37 0.02 2.96 11.59
CA PRO A 37 -0.09 3.45 12.96
C PRO A 37 -0.42 4.94 13.08
N MET A 38 0.13 5.78 12.21
CA MET A 38 -0.17 7.22 12.20
C MET A 38 -1.61 7.48 11.77
N LEU A 39 -2.11 6.75 10.77
CA LEU A 39 -3.50 6.84 10.35
C LEU A 39 -4.46 6.34 11.44
N ALA A 40 -4.15 5.21 12.09
CA ALA A 40 -4.91 4.70 13.23
C ALA A 40 -4.92 5.71 14.39
N HIS A 41 -3.78 6.33 14.70
CA HIS A 41 -3.71 7.41 15.68
C HIS A 41 -4.59 8.60 15.29
N ALA A 42 -4.64 8.98 14.00
CA ALA A 42 -5.52 10.03 13.52
C ALA A 42 -7.01 9.70 13.71
N TYR A 43 -7.43 8.48 13.39
CA TYR A 43 -8.79 7.98 13.69
C TYR A 43 -9.11 8.10 15.18
N THR A 44 -8.23 7.61 16.06
CA THR A 44 -8.39 7.71 17.52
C THR A 44 -8.52 9.17 17.99
N LYS A 45 -7.68 10.08 17.47
CA LYS A 45 -7.74 11.52 17.82
C LYS A 45 -9.01 12.20 17.33
N CYS A 46 -9.63 11.68 16.27
CA CYS A 46 -10.92 12.12 15.78
C CYS A 46 -12.12 11.40 16.42
N GLN A 47 -11.90 10.50 17.40
CA GLN A 47 -12.93 9.67 18.01
C GLN A 47 -13.71 8.85 16.97
N MET A 48 -12.99 8.28 16.02
CA MET A 48 -13.52 7.44 14.95
C MET A 48 -12.90 6.05 15.06
N GLU A 49 -13.67 5.02 14.71
CA GLU A 49 -13.18 3.66 14.61
C GLU A 49 -12.22 3.52 13.42
N VAL A 50 -11.19 2.70 13.58
CA VAL A 50 -10.27 2.36 12.49
C VAL A 50 -10.99 1.42 11.52
N PRO A 51 -11.09 1.73 10.22
CA PRO A 51 -11.92 0.98 9.27
C PRO A 51 -11.27 -0.31 8.75
N TRP A 52 -10.25 -0.83 9.43
CA TRP A 52 -9.63 -2.12 9.12
C TRP A 52 -9.26 -2.84 10.42
N HIS A 53 -9.23 -4.17 10.37
CA HIS A 53 -8.74 -4.97 11.49
C HIS A 53 -7.22 -4.88 11.63
N PHE A 54 -6.70 -4.86 12.87
CA PHE A 54 -5.27 -4.69 13.10
C PHE A 54 -4.40 -5.78 12.43
N TRP A 55 -4.94 -6.99 12.24
CA TRP A 55 -4.27 -8.10 11.57
C TRP A 55 -4.23 -7.98 10.04
N ASN A 56 -5.00 -7.07 9.43
CA ASN A 56 -4.98 -6.80 7.99
C ASN A 56 -3.91 -5.78 7.58
N SER A 57 -3.02 -5.39 8.50
CA SER A 57 -1.95 -4.42 8.24
C SER A 57 -0.69 -5.11 7.72
N ASN A 58 -0.25 -4.74 6.52
CA ASN A 58 0.89 -5.33 5.83
C ASN A 58 1.95 -4.30 5.46
N CYS A 59 3.22 -4.72 5.53
CA CYS A 59 4.34 -3.93 5.05
C CYS A 59 4.79 -4.36 3.66
N ALA A 60 4.67 -3.47 2.69
CA ALA A 60 5.13 -3.68 1.32
C ALA A 60 6.67 -3.82 1.21
N ARG A 61 7.44 -3.41 2.24
CA ARG A 61 8.88 -3.75 2.32
C ARG A 61 9.13 -5.25 2.42
N THR A 62 8.18 -6.04 2.89
CA THR A 62 8.28 -7.50 2.91
C THR A 62 8.53 -8.04 1.49
N TYR A 63 7.77 -7.56 0.50
CA TYR A 63 8.01 -7.88 -0.91
C TYR A 63 9.34 -7.34 -1.42
N LYS A 64 9.65 -6.07 -1.14
CA LYS A 64 10.88 -5.41 -1.64
C LYS A 64 12.18 -5.99 -1.08
N LYS A 65 12.12 -6.67 0.07
CA LYS A 65 13.27 -7.33 0.70
C LYS A 65 13.54 -8.73 0.13
N LEU A 66 12.64 -9.27 -0.70
CA LEU A 66 12.86 -10.58 -1.31
C LEU A 66 14.09 -10.56 -2.25
N PRO A 67 14.85 -11.66 -2.33
CA PRO A 67 15.96 -11.77 -3.29
C PRO A 67 15.48 -11.51 -4.72
N GLY A 68 16.22 -10.68 -5.46
CA GLY A 68 15.87 -10.31 -6.83
C GLY A 68 14.75 -9.27 -6.97
N ALA A 69 14.04 -8.89 -5.89
CA ALA A 69 12.97 -7.89 -5.99
C ALA A 69 13.46 -6.55 -6.55
N LYS A 70 14.69 -6.14 -6.19
CA LYS A 70 15.29 -4.86 -6.64
C LYS A 70 15.31 -4.67 -8.16
N VAL A 71 15.50 -5.75 -8.93
CA VAL A 71 15.55 -5.65 -10.40
C VAL A 71 14.18 -5.51 -11.05
N LEU A 72 13.11 -5.73 -10.27
CA LEU A 72 11.72 -5.63 -10.70
C LEU A 72 11.11 -4.26 -10.40
N ALA A 73 11.91 -3.30 -9.91
CA ALA A 73 11.43 -1.96 -9.64
C ALA A 73 10.90 -1.31 -10.93
N PRO A 74 9.63 -0.87 -10.97
CA PRO A 74 9.11 -0.18 -12.14
C PRO A 74 9.81 1.18 -12.30
N ILE A 75 9.73 1.75 -13.49
CA ILE A 75 10.12 3.13 -13.72
C ILE A 75 9.16 4.02 -12.91
N ARG A 76 9.72 4.87 -12.05
CA ARG A 76 8.90 5.78 -11.24
C ARG A 76 8.30 6.86 -12.13
N THR A 77 6.99 7.03 -12.02
CA THR A 77 6.23 8.10 -12.68
C THR A 77 5.61 9.03 -11.65
N GLY A 78 5.36 10.29 -12.03
CA GLY A 78 4.75 11.28 -11.15
C GLY A 78 5.76 12.03 -10.27
N VAL A 79 5.23 12.88 -9.37
CA VAL A 79 6.02 13.78 -8.52
C VAL A 79 6.50 13.05 -7.28
N HIS A 80 7.80 13.15 -6.97
CA HIS A 80 8.35 12.58 -5.75
C HIS A 80 7.77 13.27 -4.50
N HIS A 81 7.48 12.50 -3.45
CA HIS A 81 6.84 12.97 -2.21
C HIS A 81 5.38 13.42 -2.37
N ASN A 82 4.73 13.08 -3.48
CA ASN A 82 3.28 13.14 -3.58
C ASN A 82 2.70 11.79 -3.13
N ALA A 83 1.80 11.81 -2.13
CA ALA A 83 1.29 10.58 -1.51
C ALA A 83 0.61 9.63 -2.52
N LEU A 84 -0.13 10.17 -3.49
CA LEU A 84 -0.81 9.37 -4.52
C LEU A 84 0.21 8.73 -5.48
N ALA A 85 1.13 9.51 -6.03
CA ALA A 85 2.18 9.01 -6.93
C ALA A 85 3.04 7.95 -6.23
N ASP A 86 3.38 8.18 -4.96
CA ASP A 86 4.13 7.24 -4.14
C ASP A 86 3.33 5.95 -3.92
N SER A 87 2.03 6.02 -3.61
CA SER A 87 1.18 4.85 -3.39
C SER A 87 0.99 4.02 -4.67
N VAL A 88 0.78 4.68 -5.81
CA VAL A 88 0.68 4.02 -7.13
C VAL A 88 1.98 3.29 -7.48
N TYR A 89 3.12 3.95 -7.33
CA TYR A 89 4.43 3.33 -7.56
C TYR A 89 4.65 2.10 -6.66
N GLN A 90 4.29 2.20 -5.38
CA GLN A 90 4.44 1.10 -4.43
C GLN A 90 3.56 -0.11 -4.81
N ALA A 91 2.30 0.13 -5.19
CA ALA A 91 1.40 -0.91 -5.65
C ALA A 91 1.92 -1.61 -6.93
N GLN A 92 2.37 -0.82 -7.92
CA GLN A 92 2.95 -1.36 -9.15
C GLN A 92 4.20 -2.20 -8.88
N TYR A 93 5.05 -1.78 -7.94
CA TYR A 93 6.23 -2.54 -7.59
C TYR A 93 5.87 -3.88 -6.93
N MET A 94 4.92 -3.88 -5.99
CA MET A 94 4.42 -5.14 -5.41
C MET A 94 3.82 -6.07 -6.47
N GLN A 95 3.04 -5.53 -7.41
CA GLN A 95 2.47 -6.30 -8.52
C GLN A 95 3.57 -6.92 -9.41
N ALA A 96 4.63 -6.18 -9.71
CA ALA A 96 5.75 -6.69 -10.50
C ALA A 96 6.47 -7.86 -9.79
N ILE A 97 6.72 -7.73 -8.49
CA ILE A 97 7.32 -8.79 -7.67
C ILE A 97 6.38 -10.01 -7.62
N TYR A 98 5.11 -9.80 -7.32
CA TYR A 98 4.10 -10.87 -7.27
C TYR A 98 4.02 -11.64 -8.59
N LYS A 99 3.95 -10.93 -9.72
CA LYS A 99 3.91 -11.54 -11.05
C LYS A 99 5.14 -12.39 -11.33
N SER A 100 6.33 -11.90 -10.98
CA SER A 100 7.58 -12.64 -11.17
C SER A 100 7.62 -13.93 -10.34
N LEU A 101 7.16 -13.89 -9.09
CA LEU A 101 7.22 -15.02 -8.17
C LEU A 101 6.14 -16.08 -8.45
N PHE A 102 4.91 -15.64 -8.73
CA PHE A 102 3.74 -16.53 -8.68
C PHE A 102 3.04 -16.71 -10.02
N MET A 103 3.21 -15.79 -10.99
CA MET A 103 2.50 -15.86 -12.28
C MET A 103 3.38 -16.34 -13.44
N SER A 104 4.70 -16.31 -13.30
CA SER A 104 5.65 -16.67 -14.38
C SER A 104 5.97 -18.18 -14.50
N ARG A 105 5.33 -19.06 -13.71
CA ARG A 105 5.55 -20.53 -13.75
C ARG A 105 4.41 -21.33 -14.39
N LYS A 106 3.88 -20.88 -15.53
CA LYS A 106 3.13 -21.76 -16.45
C LYS A 106 3.98 -22.06 -17.68
N ASN A 107 4.95 -22.95 -17.54
CA ASN A 107 5.54 -23.81 -18.59
C ASN A 107 6.98 -24.20 -18.25
N SER A 108 7.12 -25.34 -17.60
CA SER A 108 8.16 -26.30 -17.99
C SER A 108 7.56 -27.68 -17.81
N MET A 109 6.78 -28.06 -18.84
CA MET A 109 6.56 -29.46 -19.16
C MET A 109 7.95 -30.10 -19.21
N VAL A 110 8.27 -30.91 -18.20
CA VAL A 110 9.42 -31.82 -18.28
C VAL A 110 9.07 -32.78 -19.41
N ARG A 111 9.71 -32.59 -20.57
CA ARG A 111 9.91 -33.68 -21.53
C ARG A 111 11.32 -34.21 -21.29
N ALA A 112 11.39 -35.31 -20.56
CA ALA A 112 12.42 -36.35 -20.65
C ALA A 112 11.78 -37.63 -20.08
#